data_AF-A0A7W0VBR8-F1
#
_entry.id   AF-A0A7W0VBR8-F1
#
_cell.length_a   1.000
_cell.length_b   1.000
_cell.length_c   1.000
_cell.angle_alpha   90.00
_cell.angle_beta   90.00
_cell.angle_gamma   90.00
#
_symmetry.space_group_name_H-M   'P 1'
#
loop_
_entity.id
_entity.type
_entity.pdbx_description
1 polymer ?
#
loop_
_entity_poly.entity_id
_entity_poly.type
_entity_poly.pdbx_seq_one_letter_code
_entity_poly.pdbx_strand_id
1 'polypeptide(L)'
;MGRKVVRYAVGAVALWIVVLVIFGFLYGGRAGDKVASRVGDSLAATVTVEDSNLALVRGHLELTGIAVRKDDVGHLSIDIGDIRCDLPPLGLALIDRECRDLVIDKVRLEVSTLAVFKFKKPKRKPFRVRRVEINDAVLAFSPTAFLPELGKIEIAVEYVEAGPTVFKTPMSWIFSMKELRATLTLPANIVMTLHYKDGVLRAAGGVFGSTPVELPFSIPITAEGDDAQIEIKKLVQLGKQLAEELVEKRAKDWLRSKLPAELPF
;
A
#
# COMPACT_ATOMS: atom_id res chain seq x y z
N MET A 1 -41.35 -18.61 38.26
CA MET A 1 -40.12 -19.27 37.74
C MET A 1 -39.27 -18.38 36.83
N GLY A 2 -39.85 -17.43 36.05
CA GLY A 2 -39.10 -16.60 35.09
C GLY A 2 -38.07 -15.60 35.67
N ARG A 3 -38.29 -15.03 36.86
CA ARG A 3 -37.38 -14.02 37.46
C ARG A 3 -35.98 -14.54 37.80
N LYS A 4 -35.84 -15.84 38.09
CA LYS A 4 -34.54 -16.47 38.36
C LYS A 4 -33.80 -16.75 37.06
N VAL A 5 -34.49 -17.26 36.04
CA VAL A 5 -33.93 -17.53 34.70
C VAL A 5 -33.41 -16.26 34.03
N VAL A 6 -34.14 -15.15 34.12
CA VAL A 6 -33.69 -13.85 33.58
C VAL A 6 -32.43 -13.36 34.29
N ARG A 7 -32.31 -13.54 35.61
CA ARG A 7 -31.08 -13.18 36.34
C ARG A 7 -29.88 -14.04 35.96
N TYR A 8 -30.08 -15.34 35.74
CA TYR A 8 -29.00 -16.22 35.26
C TYR A 8 -28.59 -15.90 33.81
N ALA A 9 -29.55 -15.57 32.93
CA ALA A 9 -29.26 -15.16 31.56
C ALA A 9 -28.49 -13.83 31.52
N VAL A 10 -28.91 -12.84 32.30
CA VAL A 10 -28.20 -11.55 32.41
C VAL A 10 -26.81 -11.74 33.01
N GLY A 11 -26.67 -12.58 34.04
CA GLY A 11 -25.37 -12.93 34.61
C GLY A 11 -24.45 -13.62 33.61
N ALA A 12 -24.97 -14.54 32.80
CA ALA A 12 -24.20 -15.22 31.76
C ALA A 12 -23.75 -14.28 30.63
N VAL A 13 -24.61 -13.36 30.20
CA VAL A 13 -24.26 -12.34 29.19
C VAL A 13 -23.22 -11.36 29.74
N ALA A 14 -23.37 -10.90 30.99
CA ALA A 14 -22.38 -10.03 31.62
C ALA A 14 -21.02 -10.73 31.78
N LEU A 15 -21.02 -11.99 32.21
CA LEU A 15 -19.81 -12.81 32.30
C LEU A 15 -19.16 -12.99 30.92
N TRP A 16 -19.96 -13.24 29.88
CA TRP A 16 -19.49 -13.36 28.51
C TRP A 16 -18.86 -12.07 27.98
N ILE A 17 -19.47 -10.92 28.26
CA ILE A 17 -18.92 -9.59 27.91
C ILE A 17 -17.59 -9.37 28.62
N VAL A 18 -17.50 -9.68 29.91
CA VAL A 18 -16.25 -9.56 30.69
C VAL A 18 -15.16 -10.46 30.10
N VAL A 19 -15.49 -11.70 29.71
CA VAL A 19 -14.56 -12.61 29.04
C VAL A 19 -14.10 -12.02 27.70
N LEU A 20 -15.01 -11.51 26.86
CA LEU A 20 -14.66 -10.89 25.58
C LEU A 20 -13.77 -9.65 25.74
N VAL A 21 -13.99 -8.83 26.76
CA VAL A 21 -13.16 -7.65 27.07
C VAL A 21 -11.76 -8.10 27.52
N ILE A 22 -11.65 -9.09 28.41
CA ILE A 22 -10.36 -9.63 28.87
C ILE A 22 -9.60 -10.27 27.71
N PHE A 23 -10.28 -11.06 26.87
CA PHE A 23 -9.68 -11.64 25.66
C PHE A 23 -9.30 -10.55 24.65
N GLY A 24 -10.10 -9.51 24.47
CA GLY A 24 -9.78 -8.35 23.62
C GLY A 24 -8.48 -7.67 24.06
N PHE A 25 -8.31 -7.45 25.36
CA PHE A 25 -7.10 -6.83 25.91
C PHE A 25 -5.87 -7.75 25.84
N LEU A 26 -6.02 -9.04 26.16
CA LEU A 26 -4.94 -10.02 26.14
C LEU A 26 -4.47 -10.40 24.73
N TYR A 27 -5.38 -10.42 23.76
CA TYR A 27 -5.08 -10.74 22.37
C TYR A 27 -4.83 -9.51 21.51
N GLY A 28 -5.36 -8.33 21.84
CA GLY A 28 -5.07 -7.06 21.14
C GLY A 28 -3.58 -6.77 21.11
N GLY A 29 -2.93 -6.68 22.28
CA GLY A 29 -1.48 -6.44 22.37
C GLY A 29 -0.65 -7.54 21.71
N ARG A 30 -1.00 -8.82 21.89
CA ARG A 30 -0.29 -9.94 21.24
C ARG A 30 -0.55 -10.04 19.72
N ALA A 31 -1.68 -9.54 19.23
CA ALA A 31 -1.99 -9.49 17.81
C ALA A 31 -1.22 -8.33 17.15
N GLY A 32 -1.17 -7.16 17.81
CA GLY A 32 -0.29 -6.05 17.45
C GLY A 32 1.16 -6.50 17.31
N ASP A 33 1.74 -7.13 18.34
CA ASP A 33 3.12 -7.66 18.30
C ASP A 33 3.34 -8.71 17.19
N LYS A 34 2.33 -9.53 16.92
CA LYS A 34 2.40 -10.54 15.85
C LYS A 34 2.33 -9.91 14.46
N VAL A 35 1.54 -8.86 14.26
CA VAL A 35 1.49 -8.14 12.99
C VAL A 35 2.76 -7.31 12.83
N ALA A 36 3.18 -6.59 13.86
CA ALA A 36 4.45 -5.86 13.90
C ALA A 36 5.64 -6.76 13.56
N SER A 37 5.73 -7.95 14.17
CA SER A 37 6.78 -8.92 13.84
C SER A 37 6.66 -9.48 12.43
N ARG A 38 5.44 -9.66 11.88
CA ARG A 38 5.27 -10.06 10.47
C ARG A 38 5.71 -8.96 9.51
N VAL A 39 5.34 -7.71 9.78
CA VAL A 39 5.75 -6.54 9.00
C VAL A 39 7.26 -6.36 9.08
N GLY A 40 7.84 -6.48 10.27
CA GLY A 40 9.29 -6.42 10.50
C GLY A 40 10.05 -7.56 9.84
N ASP A 41 9.54 -8.79 9.90
CA ASP A 41 10.12 -9.95 9.21
C ASP A 41 10.10 -9.76 7.68
N SER A 42 9.02 -9.21 7.13
CA SER A 42 8.87 -8.96 5.69
C SER A 42 9.72 -7.80 5.20
N LEU A 43 9.93 -6.77 6.02
CA LEU A 43 10.72 -5.58 5.69
C LEU A 43 12.20 -5.69 6.12
N ALA A 44 12.54 -6.71 6.89
CA ALA A 44 13.82 -6.84 7.60
C ALA A 44 14.17 -5.56 8.37
N ALA A 45 13.20 -5.03 9.13
CA ALA A 45 13.25 -3.72 9.78
C ALA A 45 12.70 -3.78 11.21
N THR A 46 13.07 -2.80 12.03
CA THR A 46 12.51 -2.65 13.38
C THR A 46 11.15 -1.96 13.26
N VAL A 47 10.12 -2.54 13.87
CA VAL A 47 8.74 -2.02 13.83
C VAL A 47 8.31 -1.67 15.25
N THR A 48 7.80 -0.47 15.42
CA THR A 48 7.09 -0.03 16.63
C THR A 48 5.63 0.21 16.28
N VAL A 49 4.72 -0.14 17.18
CA VAL A 49 3.28 0.10 17.05
C VAL A 49 2.85 0.86 18.30
N GLU A 50 2.23 2.02 18.11
CA GLU A 50 1.78 2.85 19.23
C GLU A 50 0.54 2.29 19.91
N ASP A 51 -0.47 1.90 19.12
CA ASP A 51 -1.71 1.31 19.65
C ASP A 51 -2.28 0.24 18.71
N SER A 52 -2.97 -0.74 19.29
CA SER A 52 -3.59 -1.85 18.57
C SER A 52 -4.95 -2.17 19.17
N ASN A 53 -6.01 -2.01 18.36
CA ASN A 53 -7.37 -2.30 18.76
C ASN A 53 -7.91 -3.51 17.99
N LEU A 54 -8.37 -4.53 18.72
CA LEU A 54 -8.94 -5.75 18.14
C LEU A 54 -10.40 -5.90 18.60
N ALA A 55 -11.33 -5.61 17.70
CA ALA A 55 -12.75 -5.88 17.92
C ALA A 55 -13.09 -7.32 17.53
N LEU A 56 -12.86 -8.26 18.45
CA LEU A 56 -13.07 -9.71 18.27
C LEU A 56 -14.47 -10.09 17.73
N VAL A 57 -15.51 -9.38 18.17
CA VAL A 57 -16.91 -9.66 17.78
C VAL A 57 -17.19 -9.23 16.34
N ARG A 58 -16.54 -8.16 15.86
CA ARG A 58 -16.73 -7.62 14.51
C ARG A 58 -15.68 -8.14 13.52
N GLY A 59 -14.63 -8.80 14.02
CA GLY A 59 -13.50 -9.23 13.19
C GLY A 59 -12.71 -8.04 12.66
N HIS A 60 -12.60 -6.94 13.41
CA HIS A 60 -11.88 -5.75 12.95
C HIS A 60 -10.56 -5.60 13.71
N LEU A 61 -9.46 -5.42 12.99
CA LEU A 61 -8.16 -5.05 13.54
C LEU A 61 -7.81 -3.65 13.05
N GLU A 62 -7.57 -2.75 13.99
CA GLU A 62 -7.11 -1.39 13.76
C GLU A 62 -5.75 -1.24 14.44
N LEU A 63 -4.77 -0.74 13.70
CA LEU A 63 -3.42 -0.49 14.18
C LEU A 63 -3.07 0.96 13.86
N THR A 64 -2.67 1.71 14.87
CA THR A 64 -2.34 3.14 14.72
C THR A 64 -0.90 3.41 15.09
N GLY A 65 -0.27 4.35 14.39
CA GLY A 65 1.09 4.81 14.67
C GLY A 65 2.12 3.69 14.49
N ILE A 66 2.17 3.10 13.29
CA ILE A 66 3.19 2.09 12.97
C ILE A 66 4.40 2.80 12.38
N ALA A 67 5.52 2.77 13.10
CA ALA A 67 6.79 3.25 12.58
C ALA A 67 7.73 2.06 12.29
N VAL A 68 8.31 2.06 11.09
CA VAL A 68 9.29 1.09 10.64
C VAL A 68 10.58 1.81 10.29
N ARG A 69 11.68 1.38 10.89
CA ARG A 69 12.98 1.98 10.64
C ARG A 69 14.02 0.92 10.29
N LYS A 70 14.83 1.22 9.27
CA LYS A 70 15.94 0.40 8.81
C LYS A 70 17.09 1.30 8.37
N ASP A 71 18.28 1.08 8.93
CA ASP A 71 19.45 1.96 8.81
C ASP A 71 20.73 1.25 8.30
N ASP A 72 20.67 -0.05 8.00
CA ASP A 72 21.85 -0.91 7.76
C ASP A 72 22.48 -0.79 6.36
N VAL A 73 21.74 -0.35 5.32
CA VAL A 73 22.26 -0.15 3.94
C VAL A 73 21.71 1.15 3.33
N GLY A 74 21.35 2.12 4.17
CA GLY A 74 20.62 3.34 3.82
C GLY A 74 19.45 3.57 4.77
N HIS A 75 18.77 4.72 4.64
CA HIS A 75 17.62 5.07 5.45
C HIS A 75 16.33 4.64 4.75
N LEU A 76 15.57 3.78 5.43
CA LEU A 76 14.16 3.53 5.16
C LEU A 76 13.39 3.89 6.43
N SER A 77 12.52 4.88 6.30
CA SER A 77 11.56 5.27 7.32
C SER A 77 10.16 5.06 6.75
N ILE A 78 9.34 4.29 7.44
CA ILE A 78 7.92 4.15 7.13
C ILE A 78 7.16 4.60 8.37
N ASP A 79 6.27 5.54 8.22
CA ASP A 79 5.30 5.94 9.22
C ASP A 79 3.91 5.67 8.64
N ILE A 80 3.06 5.00 9.39
CA ILE A 80 1.69 4.69 8.99
C ILE A 80 0.77 5.15 10.10
N GLY A 81 -0.08 6.13 9.79
CA GLY A 81 -1.02 6.69 10.73
C GLY A 81 -2.05 5.66 11.19
N ASP A 82 -2.69 4.97 10.24
CA ASP A 82 -3.72 3.98 10.53
C ASP A 82 -3.76 2.84 9.52
N ILE A 83 -3.92 1.61 10.01
CA ILE A 83 -4.16 0.40 9.23
C ILE A 83 -5.41 -0.26 9.77
N ARG A 84 -6.42 -0.43 8.90
CA ARG A 84 -7.62 -1.19 9.18
C ARG A 84 -7.63 -2.47 8.36
N CYS A 85 -7.90 -3.57 9.03
CA CYS A 85 -8.04 -4.87 8.42
C CYS A 85 -9.31 -5.58 8.90
N ASP A 86 -10.20 -5.86 7.95
CA ASP A 86 -11.41 -6.64 8.21
C ASP A 86 -11.11 -8.14 8.07
N LEU A 87 -11.17 -8.83 9.20
CA LEU A 87 -10.98 -10.27 9.35
C LEU A 87 -12.34 -11.00 9.27
N PRO A 88 -12.39 -12.25 8.79
CA PRO A 88 -13.61 -13.05 8.84
C PRO A 88 -14.09 -13.27 10.29
N PRO A 89 -15.43 -13.33 10.54
CA PRO A 89 -15.97 -13.55 11.87
C PRO A 89 -15.48 -14.90 12.39
N LEU A 90 -14.87 -14.84 13.57
CA LEU A 90 -14.18 -15.96 14.19
C LEU A 90 -15.21 -16.92 14.78
N GLY A 91 -15.35 -18.13 14.20
CA GLY A 91 -15.79 -19.28 14.97
C GLY A 91 -14.73 -19.68 16.01
N LEU A 92 -14.94 -20.77 16.77
CA LEU A 92 -13.99 -21.30 17.76
C LEU A 92 -12.57 -21.64 17.23
N ALA A 93 -12.33 -21.52 15.92
CA ALA A 93 -11.05 -21.78 15.29
C ALA A 93 -10.38 -20.48 14.81
N LEU A 94 -9.43 -19.98 15.60
CA LEU A 94 -8.58 -18.79 15.35
C LEU A 94 -7.44 -19.05 14.33
N ILE A 95 -7.68 -19.88 13.30
CA ILE A 95 -6.56 -20.54 12.60
C ILE A 95 -6.20 -19.92 11.24
N ASP A 96 -7.08 -19.22 10.51
CA ASP A 96 -6.66 -18.61 9.23
C ASP A 96 -6.88 -17.10 9.13
N ARG A 97 -5.79 -16.40 8.81
CA ARG A 97 -5.54 -14.97 9.07
C ARG A 97 -5.37 -14.20 7.76
N GLU A 98 -6.37 -14.28 6.89
CA GLU A 98 -6.41 -13.50 5.66
C GLU A 98 -7.26 -12.25 5.87
N CYS A 99 -6.73 -11.10 5.48
CA CYS A 99 -7.45 -9.83 5.54
C CYS A 99 -8.44 -9.80 4.38
N ARG A 100 -9.69 -9.39 4.58
CA ARG A 100 -10.62 -9.19 3.46
C ARG A 100 -10.32 -7.86 2.80
N ASP A 101 -10.47 -6.80 3.59
CA ASP A 101 -10.32 -5.43 3.17
C ASP A 101 -9.21 -4.81 4.03
N LEU A 102 -8.15 -4.37 3.36
CA LEU A 102 -7.02 -3.67 3.96
C LEU A 102 -7.11 -2.20 3.55
N VAL A 103 -7.35 -1.33 4.52
CA VAL A 103 -7.31 0.11 4.32
C VAL A 103 -6.09 0.65 5.04
N ILE A 104 -5.27 1.42 4.33
CA ILE A 104 -4.07 2.05 4.86
C ILE A 104 -4.23 3.56 4.69
N ASP A 105 -4.25 4.29 5.79
CA ASP A 105 -4.43 5.74 5.79
C ASP A 105 -3.15 6.43 6.30
N LYS A 106 -2.80 7.54 5.67
CA LYS A 106 -1.72 8.45 6.10
C LYS A 106 -0.37 7.74 6.19
N VAL A 107 0.14 7.28 5.05
CA VAL A 107 1.46 6.64 4.97
C VAL A 107 2.52 7.67 4.60
N ARG A 108 3.64 7.66 5.30
CA ARG A 108 4.86 8.35 4.87
C ARG A 108 5.98 7.34 4.72
N LEU A 109 6.45 7.17 3.48
CA LEU A 109 7.58 6.32 3.15
C LEU A 109 8.73 7.22 2.68
N GLU A 110 9.86 7.15 3.36
CA GLU A 110 11.10 7.84 2.96
C GLU A 110 12.18 6.80 2.69
N VAL A 111 12.78 6.85 1.50
CA VAL A 111 13.80 5.90 1.06
C VAL A 111 15.00 6.64 0.50
N SER A 112 16.17 6.40 1.06
CA SER A 112 17.42 7.02 0.58
C SER A 112 18.14 6.22 -0.50
N THR A 113 17.81 4.93 -0.69
CA THR A 113 18.43 4.10 -1.73
C THR A 113 17.58 2.87 -2.07
N LEU A 114 17.65 2.42 -3.33
CA LEU A 114 17.01 1.17 -3.75
C LEU A 114 17.66 -0.07 -3.12
N ALA A 115 18.89 0.06 -2.60
CA ALA A 115 19.60 -1.04 -1.94
C ALA A 115 18.88 -1.54 -0.67
N VAL A 116 17.99 -0.73 -0.08
CA VAL A 116 17.22 -1.11 1.11
C VAL A 116 16.17 -2.19 0.81
N PHE A 117 15.77 -2.34 -0.48
CA PHE A 117 14.88 -3.38 -0.99
C PHE A 117 15.59 -4.73 -1.27
N LYS A 118 16.78 -4.97 -0.75
CA LYS A 118 17.36 -6.32 -0.72
C LYS A 118 16.57 -7.19 0.27
N PHE A 119 15.56 -7.90 -0.23
CA PHE A 119 14.73 -8.78 0.58
C PHE A 119 15.41 -10.13 0.83
N LYS A 120 15.41 -10.56 2.10
CA LYS A 120 15.64 -11.96 2.47
C LYS A 120 14.32 -12.72 2.28
N LYS A 121 14.39 -14.00 1.93
CA LYS A 121 13.19 -14.85 1.82
C LYS A 121 12.42 -14.79 3.15
N PRO A 122 11.14 -14.39 3.14
CA PRO A 122 10.38 -14.27 4.38
C PRO A 122 10.25 -15.64 5.04
N LYS A 123 10.39 -15.69 6.37
CA LYS A 123 10.25 -16.92 7.16
C LYS A 123 8.80 -17.42 7.24
N ARG A 124 7.84 -16.55 6.91
CA ARG A 124 6.39 -16.79 7.00
C ARG A 124 5.76 -16.72 5.61
N LYS A 125 4.63 -17.42 5.44
CA LYS A 125 3.87 -17.37 4.19
C LYS A 125 3.37 -15.93 3.91
N PRO A 126 3.36 -15.48 2.64
CA PRO A 126 2.75 -14.21 2.24
C PRO A 126 1.31 -14.08 2.74
N PHE A 127 0.90 -12.86 3.04
CA PHE A 127 -0.48 -12.60 3.45
C PHE A 127 -1.34 -12.27 2.22
N ARG A 128 -2.60 -12.68 2.26
CA ARG A 128 -3.58 -12.43 1.19
C ARG A 128 -4.59 -11.39 1.62
N VAL A 129 -4.98 -10.56 0.67
CA VAL A 129 -6.02 -9.54 0.82
C VAL A 129 -6.94 -9.57 -0.39
N ARG A 130 -8.25 -9.38 -0.20
CA ARG A 130 -9.20 -9.32 -1.32
C ARG A 130 -9.31 -7.94 -1.93
N ARG A 131 -9.17 -6.90 -1.12
CA ARG A 131 -9.20 -5.50 -1.54
C ARG A 131 -8.22 -4.67 -0.73
N VAL A 132 -7.49 -3.79 -1.41
CA VAL A 132 -6.56 -2.85 -0.79
C VAL A 132 -6.97 -1.44 -1.15
N GLU A 133 -7.10 -0.58 -0.15
CA GLU A 133 -7.26 0.85 -0.32
C GLU A 133 -6.09 1.56 0.38
N ILE A 134 -5.51 2.55 -0.29
CA ILE A 134 -4.47 3.40 0.29
C ILE A 134 -4.92 4.85 0.11
N ASN A 135 -5.04 5.58 1.22
CA ASN A 135 -5.43 6.98 1.22
C ASN A 135 -4.31 7.83 1.82
N ASP A 136 -4.07 8.99 1.22
CA ASP A 136 -3.12 10.00 1.72
C ASP A 136 -1.72 9.42 2.00
N ALA A 137 -1.08 8.81 0.99
CA ALA A 137 0.26 8.28 1.12
C ALA A 137 1.30 9.19 0.45
N VAL A 138 2.47 9.35 1.05
CA VAL A 138 3.60 10.10 0.51
C VAL A 138 4.81 9.19 0.44
N LEU A 139 5.34 8.99 -0.77
CA LEU A 139 6.58 8.27 -1.02
C LEU A 139 7.65 9.27 -1.45
N ALA A 140 8.64 9.50 -0.60
CA ALA A 140 9.79 10.34 -0.90
C ALA A 140 11.04 9.49 -1.15
N PHE A 141 11.67 9.72 -2.28
CA PHE A 141 12.93 9.09 -2.66
C PHE A 141 14.02 10.16 -2.81
N SER A 142 15.10 10.01 -2.06
CA SER A 142 16.25 10.91 -2.09
C SER A 142 17.50 10.11 -2.48
N PRO A 143 17.84 10.03 -3.78
CA PRO A 143 18.92 9.17 -4.29
C PRO A 143 20.32 9.51 -3.76
N THR A 144 20.52 10.74 -3.30
CA THR A 144 21.80 11.25 -2.83
C THR A 144 21.72 11.71 -1.38
N ALA A 145 22.38 10.98 -0.49
CA ALA A 145 22.49 11.35 0.93
C ALA A 145 23.23 12.69 1.16
N PHE A 146 24.12 13.07 0.24
CA PHE A 146 24.95 14.28 0.34
C PHE A 146 24.26 15.57 -0.12
N LEU A 147 23.21 15.46 -0.94
CA LEU A 147 22.42 16.58 -1.43
C LEU A 147 20.94 16.12 -1.53
N PRO A 148 20.23 16.04 -0.40
CA PRO A 148 18.90 15.43 -0.33
C PRO A 148 17.84 16.16 -1.16
N GLU A 149 18.04 17.46 -1.44
CA GLU A 149 17.14 18.28 -2.26
C GLU A 149 17.44 18.17 -3.76
N LEU A 150 18.67 17.83 -4.15
CA LEU A 150 19.05 17.65 -5.56
C LEU A 150 18.77 16.21 -5.96
N GLY A 151 17.57 15.99 -6.52
CA GLY A 151 17.15 14.67 -6.97
C GLY A 151 16.00 14.07 -6.18
N LYS A 152 15.42 14.80 -5.21
CA LYS A 152 14.22 14.34 -4.50
C LYS A 152 13.10 14.09 -5.49
N ILE A 153 12.55 12.89 -5.43
CA ILE A 153 11.33 12.50 -6.11
C ILE A 153 10.29 12.26 -5.03
N GLU A 154 9.16 12.96 -5.10
CA GLU A 154 8.06 12.78 -4.15
C GLU A 154 6.81 12.34 -4.92
N ILE A 155 6.18 11.27 -4.47
CA ILE A 155 4.91 10.77 -4.99
C ILE A 155 3.89 10.92 -3.86
N ALA A 156 3.02 11.91 -3.97
CA ALA A 156 1.85 12.07 -3.13
C ALA A 156 0.68 11.30 -3.75
N VAL A 157 0.32 10.19 -3.17
CA VAL A 157 -0.82 9.34 -3.53
C VAL A 157 -2.03 9.80 -2.73
N GLU A 158 -3.02 10.34 -3.41
CA GLU A 158 -4.30 10.71 -2.81
C GLU A 158 -5.16 9.46 -2.57
N TYR A 159 -5.19 8.56 -3.55
CA TYR A 159 -6.03 7.37 -3.52
C TYR A 159 -5.47 6.23 -4.37
N VAL A 160 -5.55 5.01 -3.86
CA VAL A 160 -5.38 3.76 -4.61
C VAL A 160 -6.51 2.81 -4.28
N GLU A 161 -7.06 2.16 -5.31
CA GLU A 161 -7.79 0.90 -5.15
C GLU A 161 -7.05 -0.22 -5.87
N ALA A 162 -6.81 -1.33 -5.17
CA ALA A 162 -6.34 -2.57 -5.75
C ALA A 162 -7.24 -3.76 -5.38
N GLY A 163 -7.33 -4.71 -6.30
CA GLY A 163 -8.10 -5.94 -6.14
C GLY A 163 -7.39 -7.01 -5.30
N PRO A 164 -7.76 -8.29 -5.49
CA PRO A 164 -7.14 -9.39 -4.77
C PRO A 164 -5.63 -9.40 -4.93
N THR A 165 -4.92 -9.38 -3.80
CA THR A 165 -3.47 -9.18 -3.73
C THR A 165 -2.84 -10.19 -2.78
N VAL A 166 -1.78 -10.83 -3.24
CA VAL A 166 -0.87 -11.63 -2.39
C VAL A 166 0.36 -10.78 -2.14
N PHE A 167 0.52 -10.31 -0.90
CA PHE A 167 1.63 -9.42 -0.55
C PHE A 167 2.90 -10.21 -0.31
N LYS A 168 3.72 -10.31 -1.35
CA LYS A 168 5.09 -10.83 -1.28
C LYS A 168 6.08 -9.70 -1.02
N THR A 169 5.72 -8.48 -1.42
CA THR A 169 6.41 -7.22 -1.14
C THR A 169 5.39 -6.15 -0.73
N PRO A 170 5.82 -5.03 -0.13
CA PRO A 170 4.93 -3.90 0.15
C PRO A 170 4.28 -3.29 -1.09
N MET A 171 4.81 -3.57 -2.29
CA MET A 171 4.37 -2.99 -3.56
C MET A 171 3.56 -3.98 -4.41
N SER A 172 3.23 -5.18 -3.89
CA SER A 172 2.49 -6.19 -4.65
C SER A 172 1.10 -5.72 -5.11
N TRP A 173 0.50 -4.74 -4.44
CA TRP A 173 -0.80 -4.13 -4.79
C TRP A 173 -0.78 -3.42 -6.15
N ILE A 174 0.38 -3.01 -6.66
CA ILE A 174 0.50 -2.38 -7.98
C ILE A 174 -0.02 -3.32 -9.07
N PHE A 175 0.24 -4.61 -8.95
CA PHE A 175 -0.12 -5.62 -9.97
C PHE A 175 -1.61 -5.93 -10.05
N SER A 176 -2.39 -5.51 -9.07
CA SER A 176 -3.84 -5.66 -8.99
C SER A 176 -4.55 -4.30 -8.94
N MET A 177 -3.83 -3.22 -9.25
CA MET A 177 -4.33 -1.85 -9.19
C MET A 177 -5.46 -1.62 -10.19
N LYS A 178 -6.55 -1.03 -9.71
CA LYS A 178 -7.73 -0.65 -10.49
C LYS A 178 -7.82 0.86 -10.67
N GLU A 179 -7.49 1.61 -9.62
CA GLU A 179 -7.49 3.06 -9.62
C GLU A 179 -6.26 3.60 -8.90
N LEU A 180 -5.68 4.68 -9.43
CA LEU A 180 -4.63 5.48 -8.78
C LEU A 180 -4.90 6.95 -9.03
N ARG A 181 -4.84 7.75 -7.98
CA ARG A 181 -4.75 9.22 -8.04
C ARG A 181 -3.50 9.65 -7.28
N ALA A 182 -2.55 10.25 -7.99
CA ALA A 182 -1.30 10.66 -7.42
C ALA A 182 -0.76 11.94 -8.06
N THR A 183 0.06 12.67 -7.32
CA THR A 183 0.88 13.78 -7.77
C THR A 183 2.34 13.40 -7.59
N LEU A 184 3.13 13.55 -8.65
CA LEU A 184 4.55 13.30 -8.68
C LEU A 184 5.29 14.63 -8.81
N THR A 185 6.13 14.93 -7.84
CA THR A 185 7.04 16.08 -7.82
C THR A 185 8.44 15.57 -8.13
N LEU A 186 8.95 15.97 -9.29
CA LEU A 186 10.30 15.69 -9.75
C LEU A 186 11.25 16.84 -9.38
N PRO A 187 12.58 16.63 -9.51
CA PRO A 187 13.57 17.69 -9.34
C PRO A 187 13.25 18.92 -10.21
N ALA A 188 13.71 20.09 -9.75
CA ALA A 188 13.38 21.40 -10.35
C ALA A 188 11.89 21.79 -10.26
N ASN A 189 11.17 21.28 -9.24
CA ASN A 189 9.76 21.59 -8.97
C ASN A 189 8.83 21.26 -10.15
N ILE A 190 9.17 20.24 -10.93
CA ILE A 190 8.31 19.75 -12.00
C ILE A 190 7.23 18.89 -11.36
N VAL A 191 6.01 19.40 -11.33
CA VAL A 191 4.84 18.70 -10.76
C VAL A 191 4.00 18.09 -11.87
N MET A 192 3.66 16.82 -11.75
CA MET A 192 2.77 16.12 -12.65
C MET A 192 1.70 15.35 -11.88
N THR A 193 0.47 15.33 -12.39
CA THR A 193 -0.64 14.56 -11.85
C THR A 193 -0.82 13.29 -12.67
N LEU A 194 -0.99 12.17 -11.98
CA LEU A 194 -1.19 10.83 -12.53
C LEU A 194 -2.56 10.30 -12.09
N HIS A 195 -3.37 9.89 -13.05
CA HIS A 195 -4.64 9.21 -12.81
C HIS A 195 -4.68 7.93 -13.63
N TYR A 196 -4.75 6.77 -12.98
CA TYR A 196 -4.96 5.49 -13.65
C TYR A 196 -6.35 4.98 -13.32
N LYS A 197 -7.13 4.62 -14.34
CA LYS A 197 -8.44 4.01 -14.20
C LYS A 197 -8.82 3.28 -15.48
N ASP A 198 -9.50 2.14 -15.35
CA ASP A 198 -10.01 1.36 -16.50
C ASP A 198 -8.94 1.02 -17.55
N GLY A 199 -7.70 0.76 -17.12
CA GLY A 199 -6.58 0.41 -18.01
C GLY A 199 -5.98 1.61 -18.76
N VAL A 200 -6.36 2.83 -18.41
CA VAL A 200 -5.81 4.06 -19.02
C VAL A 200 -5.08 4.86 -17.96
N LEU A 201 -3.82 5.18 -18.24
CA LEU A 201 -3.07 6.17 -17.48
C LEU A 201 -3.20 7.54 -18.14
N ARG A 202 -3.61 8.52 -17.34
CA ARG A 202 -3.61 9.94 -17.70
C ARG A 202 -2.53 10.66 -16.90
N ALA A 203 -1.64 11.35 -17.62
CA ALA A 203 -0.59 12.19 -17.05
C ALA A 203 -0.76 13.65 -17.50
N ALA A 204 -0.69 14.61 -16.58
CA ALA A 204 -0.80 16.04 -16.89
C ALA A 204 0.16 16.87 -16.03
N GLY A 205 0.44 18.11 -16.44
CA GLY A 205 1.37 19.00 -15.75
C GLY A 205 2.83 18.77 -16.13
N GLY A 206 3.72 19.59 -15.57
CA GLY A 206 5.17 19.49 -15.77
C GLY A 206 5.56 19.47 -17.25
N VAL A 207 6.29 18.42 -17.64
CA VAL A 207 6.76 18.19 -19.03
C VAL A 207 5.64 17.90 -20.04
N PHE A 208 4.44 17.53 -19.57
CA PHE A 208 3.28 17.26 -20.43
C PHE A 208 2.47 18.52 -20.73
N GLY A 209 2.62 19.58 -19.93
CA GLY A 209 1.87 20.82 -20.07
C GLY A 209 0.41 20.68 -19.62
N SER A 210 -0.45 21.59 -20.10
CA SER A 210 -1.87 21.64 -19.73
C SER A 210 -2.74 20.59 -20.43
N THR A 211 -2.28 20.05 -21.57
CA THR A 211 -2.99 19.00 -22.30
C THR A 211 -2.58 17.64 -21.72
N PRO A 212 -3.50 16.88 -21.12
CA PRO A 212 -3.19 15.56 -20.58
C PRO A 212 -2.77 14.59 -21.67
N VAL A 213 -1.79 13.75 -21.36
CA VAL A 213 -1.45 12.57 -22.15
C VAL A 213 -2.24 11.38 -21.62
N GLU A 214 -2.99 10.74 -22.50
CA GLU A 214 -3.74 9.52 -22.19
C GLU A 214 -3.08 8.33 -22.89
N LEU A 215 -2.72 7.33 -22.10
CA LEU A 215 -1.96 6.15 -22.50
C LEU A 215 -2.69 4.89 -22.01
N PRO A 216 -3.27 4.09 -22.93
CA PRO A 216 -3.70 2.73 -22.59
C PRO A 216 -2.49 1.94 -22.08
N PHE A 217 -2.57 1.44 -20.85
CA PHE A 217 -1.44 0.82 -20.17
C PHE A 217 -1.88 -0.43 -19.44
N SER A 218 -1.22 -1.56 -19.73
CA SER A 218 -1.53 -2.83 -19.08
C SER A 218 -0.52 -3.11 -17.97
N ILE A 219 -1.01 -3.21 -16.75
CA ILE A 219 -0.20 -3.67 -15.63
C ILE A 219 0.02 -5.19 -15.77
N PRO A 220 1.26 -5.68 -15.64
CA PRO A 220 1.59 -7.08 -15.80
C PRO A 220 1.04 -7.90 -14.62
N ILE A 221 0.58 -9.11 -14.90
CA ILE A 221 0.09 -10.03 -13.88
C ILE A 221 1.30 -10.74 -13.23
N THR A 222 1.30 -10.85 -11.90
CA THR A 222 2.24 -11.70 -11.18
C THR A 222 1.69 -13.11 -11.05
N ALA A 223 2.55 -14.10 -11.26
CA ALA A 223 2.18 -15.50 -11.05
C ALA A 223 2.27 -15.83 -9.55
N GLU A 224 1.46 -16.79 -9.08
CA GLU A 224 1.55 -17.24 -7.68
C GLU A 224 2.96 -17.74 -7.30
N GLY A 225 3.69 -18.32 -8.27
CA GLY A 225 5.05 -18.81 -8.09
C GLY A 225 6.15 -17.74 -8.12
N ASP A 226 5.85 -16.49 -8.49
CA ASP A 226 6.86 -15.43 -8.50
C ASP A 226 7.34 -15.14 -7.07
N ASP A 227 8.64 -14.99 -6.87
CA ASP A 227 9.19 -14.51 -5.60
C ASP A 227 9.30 -12.98 -5.56
N ALA A 228 9.66 -12.43 -4.39
CA ALA A 228 9.83 -11.00 -4.19
C ALA A 228 10.87 -10.35 -5.13
N GLN A 229 11.91 -11.09 -5.54
CA GLN A 229 12.93 -10.54 -6.45
C GLN A 229 12.38 -10.42 -7.87
N ILE A 230 11.58 -11.39 -8.31
CA ILE A 230 10.89 -11.35 -9.59
C ILE A 230 9.87 -10.20 -9.60
N GLU A 231 9.10 -10.01 -8.52
CA GLU A 231 8.17 -8.88 -8.42
C GLU A 231 8.86 -7.53 -8.58
N ILE A 232 9.99 -7.30 -7.90
CA ILE A 232 10.74 -6.05 -8.01
C ILE A 232 11.28 -5.83 -9.42
N LYS A 233 11.80 -6.89 -10.06
CA LYS A 233 12.25 -6.80 -11.46
C LYS A 233 11.12 -6.40 -12.39
N LYS A 234 9.92 -6.98 -12.20
CA LYS A 234 8.71 -6.62 -12.94
C LYS A 234 8.31 -5.17 -12.69
N LEU A 235 8.36 -4.68 -11.44
CA LEU A 235 8.06 -3.28 -11.12
C LEU A 235 9.04 -2.32 -11.79
N VAL A 236 10.34 -2.63 -11.78
CA VAL A 236 11.35 -1.80 -12.44
C VAL A 236 11.13 -1.78 -13.95
N GLN A 237 10.84 -2.94 -14.55
CA GLN A 237 10.52 -3.02 -15.98
C GLN A 237 9.25 -2.24 -16.33
N LEU A 238 8.22 -2.36 -15.49
CA LEU A 238 6.96 -1.62 -15.65
C LEU A 238 7.20 -0.10 -15.65
N GLY A 239 7.99 0.40 -14.69
CA GLY A 239 8.32 1.81 -14.61
C GLY A 239 9.10 2.31 -15.82
N LYS A 240 10.02 1.50 -16.37
CA LYS A 240 10.75 1.83 -17.61
C LYS A 240 9.83 1.90 -18.82
N GLN A 241 9.02 0.86 -19.02
CA GLN A 241 8.06 0.80 -20.12
C GLN A 241 7.10 1.99 -20.08
N LEU A 242 6.59 2.31 -18.89
CA LEU A 242 5.68 3.44 -18.72
C LEU A 242 6.35 4.78 -19.07
N ALA A 243 7.58 4.99 -18.63
CA ALA A 243 8.33 6.21 -18.95
C ALA A 243 8.57 6.34 -20.46
N GLU A 244 8.97 5.26 -21.13
CA GLU A 244 9.20 5.21 -22.57
C GLU A 244 7.91 5.52 -23.35
N GLU A 245 6.81 4.83 -23.02
CA GLU A 245 5.51 5.01 -23.69
C GLU A 245 4.94 6.42 -23.50
N LEU A 246 5.07 7.02 -22.30
CA LEU A 246 4.62 8.39 -22.04
C LEU A 246 5.42 9.42 -22.85
N VAL A 247 6.74 9.27 -22.94
CA VAL A 247 7.60 10.16 -23.73
C VAL A 247 7.28 10.03 -25.21
N GLU A 248 7.15 8.79 -25.72
CA GLU A 248 6.81 8.52 -27.12
C GLU A 248 5.45 9.11 -27.48
N LYS A 249 4.44 8.87 -26.64
CA LYS A 249 3.08 9.40 -26.83
C LYS A 249 3.09 10.92 -26.85
N ARG A 250 3.80 11.57 -25.92
CA ARG A 250 3.94 13.03 -25.89
C ARG A 250 4.62 13.57 -27.15
N ALA A 251 5.69 12.93 -27.62
CA ALA A 251 6.38 13.33 -28.84
C ALA A 251 5.47 13.22 -30.08
N LYS A 252 4.70 12.13 -30.19
CA LYS A 252 3.70 11.93 -31.25
C LYS A 252 2.60 12.99 -31.23
N ASP A 253 2.05 13.27 -30.05
CA ASP A 253 0.99 14.27 -29.89
C ASP A 253 1.51 15.68 -30.20
N TRP A 254 2.76 16.00 -29.82
CA TRP A 254 3.42 17.25 -30.19
C TRP A 254 3.63 17.38 -31.71
N LEU A 255 4.17 16.36 -32.37
CA LEU A 255 4.35 16.35 -33.83
C LEU A 255 3.00 16.56 -34.56
N ARG A 256 1.95 15.87 -34.13
CA ARG A 256 0.59 16.04 -34.68
C ARG A 256 0.06 17.48 -34.52
N SER A 257 0.35 18.12 -33.39
CA SER A 257 -0.07 19.52 -33.17
C SER A 257 0.67 20.54 -34.05
N LYS A 258 1.81 20.17 -34.64
CA LYS A 258 2.62 21.03 -35.52
C LYS A 258 2.39 20.75 -37.00
N LEU A 259 1.83 19.59 -37.35
CA LEU A 259 1.42 19.30 -38.71
C LEU A 259 0.15 20.10 -39.01
N PRO A 260 0.11 20.93 -40.07
CA PRO A 260 -1.10 21.63 -40.47
C PRO A 260 -2.19 20.59 -40.77
N ALA A 261 -3.40 20.82 -40.25
CA ALA A 261 -4.58 20.09 -40.68
C ALA A 261 -4.64 20.15 -42.21
N GLU A 262 -4.83 18.99 -42.84
CA GLU A 262 -4.81 18.77 -44.28
C GLU A 262 -5.20 20.01 -45.09
N LEU A 263 -4.29 20.47 -45.97
CA LEU A 263 -4.66 21.39 -47.04
C LEU A 263 -5.84 20.75 -47.78
N PRO A 264 -6.98 21.43 -47.90
CA PRO A 264 -8.07 20.91 -48.71
C PRO A 264 -7.56 20.81 -50.15
N PHE A 265 -7.44 19.59 -50.66
CA PHE A 265 -7.33 19.35 -52.10
C PHE A 265 -8.66 19.63 -52.77
#